data_AF-A0A139MFR3-F1
#
_entry.id   AF-A0A139MFR3-F1
#
_cell.length_a   1.000
_cell.length_b   1.000
_cell.length_c   1.000
_cell.angle_alpha   90.00
_cell.angle_beta   90.00
_cell.angle_gamma   90.00
#
_symmetry.space_group_name_H-M   'P 1'
#
loop_
_entity.id
_entity.type
_entity.pdbx_description
1 polymer ?
#
loop_
_entity_poly.entity_id
_entity_poly.type
_entity_poly.pdbx_seq_one_letter_code
_entity_poly.pdbx_strand_id
1 'polypeptide(L)'
;MKKKTTIGSYILFFSIVLLRWNNAPIQAAERRSQNIIIVKYGLTSTSHGFSTDQSFNTGLKINNIIIDNEGKELQPIADISYIVQQITEKDDLAVMDPSSYTKVGNPIKLVTNKEGIANTRLGDGKYILTEQANNAAGLINPQAPVLLDLPTADSLEEIYIYPKSSLIKTEKQPTQNFTKPTQIQYRHDLPHTGEKISWFIALSGAFLLIIIAFVLNRKEKSTQTK
;
A
#
# COMPACT_ATOMS: atom_id res chain seq x y z
N MET A 1 77.29 11.61 -18.70
CA MET A 1 76.11 11.08 -17.97
C MET A 1 75.61 12.11 -16.98
N LYS A 2 74.39 12.64 -17.15
CA LYS A 2 73.65 13.34 -16.08
C LYS A 2 72.18 12.92 -16.17
N LYS A 3 71.76 11.97 -15.31
CA LYS A 3 70.34 11.66 -15.08
C LYS A 3 69.86 12.56 -13.96
N LYS A 4 69.06 13.58 -14.28
CA LYS A 4 68.29 14.39 -13.34
C LYS A 4 66.80 14.15 -13.63
N THR A 5 66.20 13.14 -13.01
CA THR A 5 64.75 12.93 -13.03
C THR A 5 64.35 12.04 -11.85
N THR A 6 64.24 12.61 -10.65
CA THR A 6 63.72 11.87 -9.48
C THR A 6 63.09 12.81 -8.43
N ILE A 7 62.47 13.91 -8.86
CA ILE A 7 61.70 14.79 -7.95
C ILE A 7 60.26 14.96 -8.45
N GLY A 8 60.05 15.06 -9.77
CA GLY A 8 58.71 15.17 -10.35
C GLY A 8 57.80 13.95 -10.13
N SER A 9 58.36 12.76 -9.88
CA SER A 9 57.55 11.54 -9.72
C SER A 9 56.88 11.43 -8.34
N TYR A 10 57.41 12.08 -7.31
CA TYR A 10 56.85 11.98 -5.95
C TYR A 10 55.69 12.96 -5.72
N ILE A 11 55.72 14.13 -6.38
CA ILE A 11 54.65 15.14 -6.29
C ILE A 11 53.37 14.65 -7.00
N LEU A 12 53.52 13.91 -8.11
CA LEU A 12 52.38 13.32 -8.82
C LEU A 12 51.72 12.20 -8.00
N PHE A 13 52.50 11.39 -7.28
CA PHE A 13 51.97 10.33 -6.42
C PHE A 13 51.22 10.89 -5.21
N PHE A 14 51.72 11.96 -4.59
CA PHE A 14 51.05 12.59 -3.44
C PHE A 14 49.70 13.23 -3.82
N SER A 15 49.57 13.74 -5.05
CA SER A 15 48.33 14.33 -5.55
C SER A 15 47.23 13.29 -5.83
N ILE A 16 47.59 12.07 -6.22
CA ILE A 16 46.62 11.00 -6.51
C ILE A 16 46.09 10.36 -5.21
N VAL A 17 46.90 10.29 -4.16
CA VAL A 17 46.49 9.74 -2.86
C VAL A 17 45.54 10.69 -2.12
N LEU A 18 45.72 12.01 -2.24
CA LEU A 18 44.82 12.99 -1.61
C LEU A 18 43.45 13.10 -2.31
N LEU A 19 43.35 12.80 -3.62
CA LEU A 19 42.05 12.75 -4.31
C LEU A 19 41.20 11.51 -3.94
N ARG A 20 41.78 10.49 -3.28
CA ARG A 20 41.08 9.26 -2.92
C ARG A 20 40.41 9.32 -1.54
N TRP A 21 40.70 10.33 -0.71
CA TRP A 21 40.18 10.40 0.67
C TRP A 21 38.92 11.27 0.83
N ASN A 22 38.59 12.13 -0.14
CA ASN A 22 37.40 12.99 -0.06
C ASN A 22 36.15 12.43 -0.77
N ASN A 23 36.23 11.23 -1.33
CA ASN A 23 35.04 10.50 -1.77
C ASN A 23 34.45 9.74 -0.57
N ALA A 24 34.04 10.48 0.46
CA ALA A 24 32.94 9.97 1.27
C ALA A 24 31.81 9.71 0.27
N PRO A 25 31.23 8.49 0.21
CA PRO A 25 30.02 8.32 -0.56
C PRO A 25 29.05 9.37 -0.04
N ILE A 26 28.65 10.30 -0.91
CA ILE A 26 27.46 11.11 -0.67
C ILE A 26 26.41 10.04 -0.41
N GLN A 27 26.03 9.85 0.86
CA GLN A 27 24.89 9.05 1.21
C GLN A 27 23.73 9.79 0.57
N ALA A 28 23.42 9.44 -0.68
CA ALA A 28 22.14 9.76 -1.28
C ALA A 28 21.15 9.23 -0.25
N ALA A 29 20.48 10.14 0.46
CA ALA A 29 19.47 9.77 1.43
C ALA A 29 18.62 8.69 0.78
N GLU A 30 18.63 7.50 1.39
CA GLU A 30 17.97 6.32 0.86
C GLU A 30 16.53 6.73 0.55
N ARG A 31 16.20 6.85 -0.74
CA ARG A 31 14.90 7.37 -1.16
C ARG A 31 13.87 6.32 -0.82
N ARG A 32 13.30 6.44 0.38
CA ARG A 32 12.22 5.61 0.84
C ARG A 32 11.04 5.82 -0.10
N SER A 33 10.40 4.71 -0.44
CA SER A 33 9.24 4.71 -1.30
C SER A 33 8.27 3.64 -0.85
N GLN A 34 7.00 3.98 -0.83
CA GLN A 34 5.90 3.11 -0.43
C GLN A 34 5.06 2.80 -1.68
N ASN A 35 4.54 1.57 -1.74
CA ASN A 35 3.65 1.14 -2.79
C ASN A 35 2.21 1.50 -2.42
N ILE A 36 1.58 2.38 -3.20
CA ILE A 36 0.17 2.74 -3.03
C ILE A 36 -0.67 1.79 -3.87
N ILE A 37 -1.59 1.09 -3.25
CA ILE A 37 -2.46 0.10 -3.87
C ILE A 37 -3.91 0.55 -3.67
N ILE A 38 -4.59 0.86 -4.77
CA ILE A 38 -5.99 1.23 -4.80
C ILE A 38 -6.78 -0.02 -5.18
N VAL A 39 -7.79 -0.36 -4.38
CA VAL A 39 -8.68 -1.49 -4.63
C VAL A 39 -10.11 -0.98 -4.71
N LYS A 40 -10.67 -1.01 -5.92
CA LYS A 40 -11.99 -0.45 -6.21
C LYS A 40 -13.04 -1.54 -6.33
N TYR A 41 -14.10 -1.37 -5.55
CA TYR A 41 -15.29 -2.21 -5.57
C TYR A 41 -16.52 -1.42 -6.03
N GLY A 42 -17.46 -2.14 -6.65
CA GLY A 42 -18.74 -1.59 -7.07
C GLY A 42 -19.83 -1.82 -6.07
N LEU A 43 -20.46 -0.72 -5.61
CA LEU A 43 -21.68 -0.80 -4.82
C LEU A 43 -22.84 -1.26 -5.71
N THR A 44 -23.69 -2.12 -5.14
CA THR A 44 -24.93 -2.54 -5.79
C THR A 44 -26.00 -1.45 -5.64
N SER A 45 -27.09 -1.51 -6.42
CA SER A 45 -28.14 -0.49 -6.41
C SER A 45 -28.87 -0.32 -5.07
N THR A 46 -28.78 -1.32 -4.17
CA THR A 46 -29.35 -1.26 -2.82
C THR A 46 -28.33 -0.86 -1.75
N SER A 47 -27.05 -0.90 -2.09
CA SER A 47 -25.96 -0.56 -1.18
C SER A 47 -25.78 0.96 -1.07
N HIS A 48 -25.65 1.42 0.17
CA HIS A 48 -25.36 2.81 0.50
C HIS A 48 -23.90 3.02 0.92
N GLY A 49 -23.10 1.94 0.95
CA GLY A 49 -21.70 1.98 1.31
C GLY A 49 -21.11 0.63 1.68
N PHE A 50 -19.85 0.66 2.09
CA PHE A 50 -19.14 -0.48 2.66
C PHE A 50 -19.70 -0.82 4.05
N SER A 51 -19.55 -2.07 4.49
CA SER A 51 -19.82 -2.44 5.89
C SER A 51 -19.07 -1.52 6.86
N THR A 52 -19.68 -1.20 7.99
CA THR A 52 -19.14 -0.28 9.02
C THR A 52 -17.75 -0.72 9.50
N ASP A 53 -17.54 -2.02 9.66
CA ASP A 53 -16.26 -2.59 10.12
C ASP A 53 -15.16 -2.51 9.05
N GLN A 54 -15.55 -2.32 7.79
CA GLN A 54 -14.66 -2.13 6.63
C GLN A 54 -14.63 -0.66 6.18
N SER A 55 -15.23 0.24 6.96
CA SER A 55 -15.33 1.66 6.63
C SER A 55 -14.12 2.47 7.09
N PHE A 56 -13.15 1.89 7.79
CA PHE A 56 -11.94 2.62 8.18
C PHE A 56 -10.85 2.42 7.15
N ASN A 57 -10.29 3.52 6.62
CA ASN A 57 -9.15 3.45 5.73
C ASN A 57 -7.87 3.43 6.59
N THR A 58 -7.48 2.23 7.00
CA THR A 58 -6.29 2.01 7.83
C THR A 58 -5.01 1.94 6.99
N GLY A 59 -5.06 2.00 5.66
CA GLY A 59 -3.87 1.73 4.84
C GLY A 59 -3.46 0.26 4.81
N LEU A 60 -4.11 -0.62 5.58
CA LEU A 60 -3.82 -2.05 5.60
C LEU A 60 -4.66 -2.82 4.59
N LYS A 61 -4.11 -3.94 4.13
CA LYS A 61 -4.89 -4.90 3.34
C LYS A 61 -6.03 -5.47 4.18
N ILE A 62 -7.24 -5.48 3.63
CA ILE A 62 -8.37 -6.19 4.22
C ILE A 62 -8.25 -7.64 3.75
N ASN A 63 -8.08 -8.57 4.71
CA ASN A 63 -7.89 -10.00 4.43
C ASN A 63 -9.21 -10.80 4.48
N ASN A 64 -10.35 -10.11 4.38
CA ASN A 64 -11.69 -10.66 4.46
C ASN A 64 -12.47 -10.35 3.18
N ILE A 65 -13.57 -11.06 2.96
CA ILE A 65 -14.53 -10.75 1.89
C ILE A 65 -15.02 -9.32 2.09
N ILE A 66 -14.92 -8.51 1.03
CA ILE A 66 -15.39 -7.12 1.04
C ILE A 66 -16.89 -7.13 0.83
N ILE A 67 -17.62 -6.55 1.78
CA ILE A 67 -19.08 -6.59 1.81
C ILE A 67 -19.65 -5.16 1.93
N ASP A 68 -20.86 -4.98 1.42
CA ASP A 68 -21.62 -3.77 1.63
C ASP A 68 -22.24 -3.69 3.03
N ASN A 69 -22.91 -2.58 3.30
CA ASN A 69 -23.68 -2.33 4.50
C ASN A 69 -24.88 -3.28 4.69
N GLU A 70 -25.22 -4.11 3.71
CA GLU A 70 -26.27 -5.14 3.77
C GLU A 70 -25.68 -6.56 3.92
N GLY A 71 -24.36 -6.69 3.98
CA GLY A 71 -23.65 -7.98 4.11
C GLY A 71 -23.44 -8.72 2.80
N LYS A 72 -23.72 -8.09 1.65
CA LYS A 72 -23.52 -8.68 0.33
C LYS A 72 -22.11 -8.43 -0.17
N GLU A 73 -21.51 -9.46 -0.76
CA GLU A 73 -20.18 -9.38 -1.35
C GLU A 73 -20.12 -8.35 -2.50
N LEU A 74 -19.15 -7.46 -2.39
CA LEU A 74 -18.86 -6.44 -3.38
C LEU A 74 -17.91 -6.98 -4.45
N GLN A 75 -18.16 -6.60 -5.70
CA GLN A 75 -17.35 -7.05 -6.85
C GLN A 75 -16.29 -6.00 -7.21
N PRO A 76 -15.05 -6.42 -7.53
CA PRO A 76 -14.02 -5.50 -7.99
C PRO A 76 -14.38 -4.88 -9.35
N ILE A 77 -13.91 -3.67 -9.62
CA ILE A 77 -14.23 -2.94 -10.85
C ILE A 77 -13.02 -2.35 -11.56
N ALA A 78 -12.93 -2.74 -12.84
CA ALA A 78 -11.93 -2.28 -13.79
C ALA A 78 -12.24 -0.91 -14.38
N ASP A 79 -11.25 -0.36 -15.08
CA ASP A 79 -11.36 0.84 -15.91
C ASP A 79 -11.76 2.11 -15.13
N ILE A 80 -11.50 2.15 -13.83
CA ILE A 80 -11.65 3.35 -13.01
C ILE A 80 -10.32 4.10 -13.00
N SER A 81 -10.36 5.35 -13.44
CA SER A 81 -9.19 6.19 -13.57
C SER A 81 -8.92 6.99 -12.29
N TYR A 82 -7.64 7.09 -11.93
CA TYR A 82 -7.17 7.89 -10.81
C TYR A 82 -6.03 8.81 -11.26
N ILE A 83 -5.92 9.95 -10.58
CA ILE A 83 -4.82 10.89 -10.73
C ILE A 83 -4.13 11.02 -9.38
N VAL A 84 -2.81 10.80 -9.36
CA VAL A 84 -1.94 11.09 -8.22
C VAL A 84 -1.08 12.30 -8.56
N GLN A 85 -1.23 13.38 -7.78
CA GLN A 85 -0.50 14.63 -7.98
C GLN A 85 0.32 14.94 -6.74
N GLN A 86 1.65 15.00 -6.87
CA GLN A 86 2.51 15.50 -5.80
C GLN A 86 2.23 17.00 -5.58
N ILE A 87 2.24 17.43 -4.33
CA ILE A 87 1.99 18.82 -3.95
C ILE A 87 3.04 19.33 -2.97
N THR A 88 3.19 20.66 -2.94
CA THR A 88 3.77 21.39 -1.82
C THR A 88 2.65 22.19 -1.18
N GLU A 89 2.46 22.04 0.12
CA GLU A 89 1.45 22.78 0.86
C GLU A 89 1.82 24.26 0.98
N LYS A 90 0.81 25.10 1.08
CA LYS A 90 0.93 26.46 1.61
C LYS A 90 0.42 26.47 3.05
N ASP A 91 0.36 27.64 3.66
CA ASP A 91 -0.29 27.80 4.97
C ASP A 91 -1.74 27.28 4.91
N ASP A 92 -2.12 26.46 5.88
CA ASP A 92 -3.44 25.80 6.00
C ASP A 92 -3.88 24.95 4.80
N LEU A 93 -3.22 23.80 4.59
CA LEU A 93 -3.58 22.83 3.54
C LEU A 93 -5.05 22.37 3.63
N ALA A 94 -5.83 22.69 2.58
CA ALA A 94 -7.16 22.17 2.34
C ALA A 94 -7.20 21.44 1.00
N VAL A 95 -7.31 20.10 1.03
CA VAL A 95 -7.24 19.22 -0.15
C VAL A 95 -8.23 19.60 -1.26
N MET A 96 -9.40 20.12 -0.88
CA MET A 96 -10.46 20.52 -1.80
C MET A 96 -10.27 21.93 -2.38
N ASP A 97 -9.31 22.70 -1.86
CA ASP A 97 -9.00 24.05 -2.31
C ASP A 97 -7.65 24.06 -3.06
N PRO A 98 -7.66 24.10 -4.41
CA PRO A 98 -6.44 24.16 -5.19
C PRO A 98 -5.55 25.38 -4.89
N SER A 99 -6.08 26.41 -4.24
CA SER A 99 -5.31 27.59 -3.86
C SER A 99 -4.39 27.33 -2.67
N SER A 100 -4.68 26.33 -1.82
CA SER A 100 -3.93 26.02 -0.61
C SER A 100 -2.66 25.18 -0.84
N TYR A 101 -2.33 24.85 -2.10
CA TYR A 101 -1.15 24.07 -2.46
C TYR A 101 -0.64 24.39 -3.87
N THR A 102 0.57 23.95 -4.17
CA THR A 102 1.15 24.00 -5.52
C THR A 102 1.40 22.59 -6.03
N LYS A 103 1.07 22.33 -7.29
CA LYS A 103 1.33 21.04 -7.95
C LYS A 103 2.82 20.92 -8.28
N VAL A 104 3.41 19.76 -7.98
CA VAL A 104 4.81 19.44 -8.24
C VAL A 104 4.90 18.38 -9.32
N GLY A 105 5.67 18.65 -10.37
CA GLY A 105 5.91 17.70 -11.45
C GLY A 105 4.64 17.31 -12.22
N ASN A 106 4.76 16.22 -12.98
CA ASN A 106 3.65 15.69 -13.77
C ASN A 106 2.77 14.75 -12.94
N PRO A 107 1.45 14.78 -13.14
CA PRO A 107 0.54 13.84 -12.49
C PRO A 107 0.77 12.42 -13.00
N ILE A 108 0.65 11.45 -12.09
CA ILE A 108 0.63 10.02 -12.41
C ILE A 108 -0.81 9.61 -12.66
N LYS A 109 -1.08 8.98 -13.80
CA LYS A 109 -2.40 8.46 -14.16
C LYS A 109 -2.43 6.95 -13.95
N LEU A 110 -3.43 6.48 -13.23
CA LEU A 110 -3.63 5.07 -12.93
C LEU A 110 -5.00 4.62 -13.39
N VAL A 111 -5.13 3.35 -13.78
CA VAL A 111 -6.40 2.74 -14.18
C VAL A 111 -6.50 1.38 -13.52
N THR A 112 -7.66 1.06 -12.93
CA THR A 112 -7.86 -0.26 -12.32
C THR A 112 -7.92 -1.36 -13.36
N ASN A 113 -7.26 -2.48 -13.06
CA ASN A 113 -7.30 -3.70 -13.87
C ASN A 113 -8.58 -4.52 -13.60
N LYS A 114 -8.66 -5.73 -14.17
CA LYS A 114 -9.82 -6.63 -14.04
C LYS A 114 -10.11 -7.03 -12.59
N GLU A 115 -9.09 -7.06 -11.75
CA GLU A 115 -9.20 -7.33 -10.31
C GLU A 115 -9.56 -6.08 -9.50
N GLY A 116 -9.84 -4.94 -10.16
CA GLY A 116 -10.17 -3.68 -9.52
C GLY A 116 -8.97 -2.98 -8.88
N ILE A 117 -7.75 -3.36 -9.26
CA ILE A 117 -6.51 -2.90 -8.63
C ILE A 117 -5.78 -1.91 -9.53
N ALA A 118 -5.34 -0.80 -8.94
CA ALA A 118 -4.37 0.11 -9.52
C ALA A 118 -3.24 0.36 -8.50
N ASN A 119 -1.98 0.46 -8.95
CA ASN A 119 -0.88 0.70 -8.02
C ASN A 119 0.17 1.65 -8.59
N THR A 120 0.94 2.27 -7.68
CA THR A 120 2.09 3.08 -8.03
C THR A 120 3.05 3.20 -6.85
N ARG A 121 4.34 3.36 -7.14
CA ARG A 121 5.38 3.55 -6.12
C ARG A 121 5.68 5.03 -5.97
N LEU A 122 5.48 5.56 -4.77
CA LEU A 122 5.69 6.98 -4.45
C LEU A 122 6.82 7.13 -3.45
N GLY A 123 7.67 8.14 -3.66
CA GLY A 123 8.67 8.54 -2.66
C GLY A 123 8.06 9.45 -1.60
N ASP A 124 8.86 9.81 -0.59
CA ASP A 124 8.47 10.74 0.47
C ASP A 124 7.88 12.06 -0.09
N GLY A 125 6.82 12.55 0.56
CA GLY A 125 6.13 13.78 0.18
C GLY A 125 4.61 13.71 0.32
N LYS A 126 3.96 14.82 0.01
CA LYS A 126 2.50 14.96 0.03
C LYS A 126 1.92 14.78 -1.37
N TYR A 127 0.90 13.96 -1.50
CA TYR A 127 0.21 13.69 -2.75
C TYR A 127 -1.29 13.78 -2.58
N ILE A 128 -1.99 14.23 -3.62
CA ILE A 128 -3.44 14.18 -3.71
C ILE A 128 -3.82 13.07 -4.69
N LEU A 129 -4.54 12.07 -4.19
CA LEU A 129 -5.16 11.02 -4.97
C LEU A 129 -6.61 11.42 -5.30
N THR A 130 -6.94 11.48 -6.59
CA THR A 130 -8.27 11.86 -7.09
C THR A 130 -8.84 10.78 -7.98
N GLU A 131 -9.98 10.21 -7.61
CA GLU A 131 -10.78 9.34 -8.48
C GLU A 131 -11.46 10.18 -9.58
N GLN A 132 -11.44 9.69 -10.82
CA GLN A 132 -12.06 10.37 -11.96
C GLN A 132 -13.45 9.80 -12.22
N ALA A 133 -14.38 10.66 -12.63
CA ALA A 133 -15.71 10.23 -13.05
C ALA A 133 -15.61 9.28 -14.26
N ASN A 134 -16.44 8.24 -14.25
CA ASN A 134 -16.58 7.31 -15.35
C ASN A 134 -18.06 6.95 -15.52
N ASN A 135 -18.76 7.73 -16.32
CA ASN A 135 -20.18 7.53 -16.59
C ASN A 135 -20.48 6.18 -17.24
N ALA A 136 -19.56 5.63 -18.04
CA ALA A 136 -19.75 4.32 -18.67
C ALA A 136 -19.74 3.18 -17.62
N ALA A 137 -18.94 3.32 -16.57
CA ALA A 137 -18.89 2.40 -15.43
C ALA A 137 -19.93 2.73 -14.33
N GLY A 138 -20.80 3.73 -14.53
CA GLY A 138 -21.78 4.17 -13.53
C GLY A 138 -21.18 5.01 -12.39
N LEU A 139 -19.91 5.42 -12.49
CA LEU A 139 -19.25 6.28 -11.51
C LEU A 139 -19.55 7.75 -11.80
N ILE A 140 -20.69 8.22 -11.28
CA ILE A 140 -21.16 9.60 -11.48
C ILE A 140 -20.54 10.55 -10.45
N ASN A 141 -20.44 10.10 -9.19
CA ASN A 141 -19.90 10.87 -8.08
C ASN A 141 -18.63 10.18 -7.56
N PRO A 142 -17.45 10.60 -8.04
CA PRO A 142 -16.18 10.09 -7.52
C PRO A 142 -16.03 10.36 -6.02
N GLN A 143 -15.17 9.60 -5.38
CA GLN A 143 -14.81 9.84 -3.99
C GLN A 143 -14.12 11.20 -3.88
N ALA A 144 -14.37 11.89 -2.77
CA ALA A 144 -13.58 13.06 -2.40
C ALA A 144 -12.06 12.73 -2.46
N PRO A 145 -11.24 13.64 -3.01
CA PRO A 145 -9.80 13.52 -3.03
C PRO A 145 -9.19 13.18 -1.67
N VAL A 146 -8.15 12.34 -1.70
CA VAL A 146 -7.46 11.83 -0.51
C VAL A 146 -6.06 12.41 -0.46
N LEU A 147 -5.67 12.96 0.71
CA LEU A 147 -4.29 13.36 0.97
C LEU A 147 -3.48 12.16 1.44
N LEU A 148 -2.37 11.90 0.75
CA LEU A 148 -1.34 10.94 1.13
C LEU A 148 -0.14 11.72 1.63
N ASP A 149 0.25 11.48 2.88
CA ASP A 149 1.43 12.07 3.50
C ASP A 149 2.43 10.96 3.75
N LEU A 150 3.50 10.92 2.94
CA LEU A 150 4.46 9.83 2.92
C LEU A 150 5.83 10.28 3.48
N PRO A 151 6.53 9.44 4.25
CA PRO A 151 6.11 8.10 4.62
C PRO A 151 4.99 8.10 5.67
N THR A 152 4.12 7.09 5.67
CA THR A 152 3.17 6.89 6.77
C THR A 152 3.90 6.55 8.08
N ALA A 153 3.32 6.93 9.22
CA ALA A 153 3.94 6.74 10.54
C ALA A 153 4.36 5.28 10.81
N ASP A 154 3.55 4.32 10.36
CA ASP A 154 3.78 2.89 10.54
C ASP A 154 4.82 2.29 9.58
N SER A 155 5.44 3.11 8.73
CA SER A 155 6.49 2.70 7.78
C SER A 155 6.07 1.51 6.90
N LEU A 156 4.79 1.42 6.55
CA LEU A 156 4.26 0.34 5.74
C LEU A 156 4.95 0.30 4.37
N GLU A 157 5.36 -0.86 3.89
CA GLU A 157 5.86 -0.96 2.52
C GLU A 157 4.72 -0.77 1.49
N GLU A 158 3.52 -1.26 1.84
CA GLU A 158 2.32 -1.18 1.02
C GLU A 158 1.19 -0.47 1.75
N ILE A 159 0.51 0.45 1.07
CA ILE A 159 -0.62 1.20 1.59
C ILE A 159 -1.85 0.92 0.71
N TYR A 160 -2.85 0.26 1.29
CA TYR A 160 -4.09 -0.09 0.63
C TYR A 160 -5.16 0.99 0.83
N ILE A 161 -5.78 1.42 -0.25
CA ILE A 161 -6.83 2.44 -0.27
C ILE A 161 -8.07 1.84 -0.92
N TYR A 162 -9.22 1.99 -0.26
CA TYR A 162 -10.51 1.46 -0.72
C TYR A 162 -11.50 2.59 -1.00
N PRO A 163 -11.59 3.08 -2.26
CA PRO A 163 -12.48 4.19 -2.60
C PRO A 163 -13.96 3.87 -2.49
N LYS A 164 -14.70 4.74 -1.78
CA LYS A 164 -16.08 4.47 -1.36
C LYS A 164 -17.18 5.11 -2.19
N SER A 165 -16.86 5.66 -3.35
CA SER A 165 -17.86 6.20 -4.27
C SER A 165 -18.85 5.13 -4.76
N SER A 166 -20.11 5.54 -4.88
CA SER A 166 -21.21 4.73 -5.39
C SER A 166 -21.22 4.67 -6.92
N LEU A 167 -21.57 3.51 -7.46
CA LEU A 167 -21.74 3.29 -8.90
C LEU A 167 -23.22 3.22 -9.26
N ILE A 168 -23.94 4.32 -9.05
CA ILE A 168 -25.39 4.34 -9.29
C ILE A 168 -25.61 4.57 -10.80
N LYS A 169 -26.20 3.60 -11.50
CA LYS A 169 -26.95 3.90 -12.73
C LYS A 169 -28.27 4.58 -12.34
N THR A 170 -28.17 5.87 -12.09
CA THR A 170 -29.24 6.85 -11.84
C THR A 170 -30.41 6.39 -10.97
N GLU A 171 -30.37 6.75 -9.70
CA GLU A 171 -31.53 7.38 -9.08
C GLU A 171 -31.00 8.54 -8.22
N LYS A 172 -31.59 9.73 -8.42
CA LYS A 172 -31.14 10.95 -7.74
C LYS A 172 -31.33 10.78 -6.23
N GLN A 173 -30.24 10.82 -5.46
CA GLN A 173 -30.26 10.98 -4.00
C GLN A 173 -29.46 12.22 -3.57
N PRO A 174 -29.78 12.77 -2.38
CA PRO A 174 -29.75 14.20 -2.12
C PRO A 174 -28.33 14.71 -1.94
N THR A 175 -28.15 16.00 -2.23
CA THR A 175 -26.97 16.80 -1.94
C THR A 175 -26.35 16.46 -0.58
N GLN A 176 -25.26 15.69 -0.59
CA GLN A 176 -24.40 15.54 0.56
C GLN A 176 -23.60 16.83 0.72
N ASN A 177 -23.84 17.53 1.81
CA ASN A 177 -22.97 18.60 2.27
C ASN A 177 -21.57 18.00 2.50
N PHE A 178 -20.57 18.50 1.77
CA PHE A 178 -19.20 18.03 1.86
C PHE A 178 -18.65 18.21 3.28
N THR A 179 -18.45 17.10 3.99
CA THR A 179 -17.67 17.07 5.22
C THR A 179 -16.18 16.91 4.89
N LYS A 180 -15.34 17.59 5.68
CA LYS A 180 -13.87 17.60 5.78
C LYS A 180 -13.11 16.50 4.99
N PRO A 181 -12.02 16.83 4.26
CA PRO A 181 -11.19 15.85 3.56
C PRO A 181 -10.79 14.69 4.46
N THR A 182 -10.90 13.46 3.95
CA THR A 182 -10.43 12.27 4.68
C THR A 182 -8.91 12.25 4.61
N GLN A 183 -8.26 12.69 5.69
CA GLN A 183 -6.87 12.32 5.93
C GLN A 183 -6.84 10.84 6.29
N ILE A 184 -5.92 10.07 5.72
CA ILE A 184 -5.68 8.70 6.15
C ILE A 184 -5.04 8.77 7.54
N GLN A 185 -5.86 8.76 8.59
CA GLN A 185 -5.42 8.64 9.98
C GLN A 185 -5.35 7.17 10.36
N TYR A 186 -4.15 6.72 10.71
CA TYR A 186 -3.91 5.34 11.08
C TYR A 186 -4.46 5.07 12.49
N ARG A 187 -5.50 4.25 12.57
CA ARG A 187 -6.00 3.76 13.86
C ARG A 187 -5.05 2.63 14.30
N HIS A 188 -4.41 2.81 15.44
CA HIS A 188 -3.52 1.79 16.05
C HIS A 188 -4.28 0.58 16.61
N ASP A 189 -5.58 0.50 16.36
CA ASP A 189 -6.46 -0.55 16.84
C ASP A 189 -6.42 -1.70 15.81
N LEU A 190 -5.29 -2.40 15.76
CA LEU A 190 -5.13 -3.60 14.94
C LEU A 190 -6.22 -4.62 15.31
N PRO A 191 -7.10 -5.05 14.39
CA PRO A 191 -7.77 -6.33 14.59
C PRO A 191 -6.71 -7.43 14.51
N HIS A 192 -6.57 -8.20 15.58
CA HIS A 192 -5.81 -9.44 15.57
C HIS A 192 -6.43 -10.41 14.57
N THR A 193 -5.92 -10.41 13.33
CA THR A 193 -6.04 -11.56 12.42
C THR A 193 -4.65 -12.00 12.01
N GLY A 194 -3.84 -12.37 13.01
CA GLY A 194 -2.97 -13.51 12.80
C GLY A 194 -3.88 -14.70 12.50
N GLU A 195 -3.57 -15.47 11.47
CA GLU A 195 -4.14 -16.80 11.27
C GLU A 195 -4.25 -17.46 12.66
N LYS A 196 -5.48 -17.72 13.12
CA LYS A 196 -5.68 -18.70 14.16
C LYS A 196 -5.31 -20.03 13.52
N ILE A 197 -4.01 -20.33 13.46
CA ILE A 197 -3.54 -21.70 13.37
C ILE A 197 -4.12 -22.33 14.60
N SER A 198 -5.26 -22.98 14.39
CA SER A 198 -5.96 -23.74 15.39
C SER A 198 -4.93 -24.69 15.97
N TRP A 199 -4.52 -24.47 17.21
CA TRP A 199 -3.66 -25.35 17.99
C TRP A 199 -4.11 -26.83 17.92
N PHE A 200 -5.38 -27.08 17.60
CA PHE A 200 -5.90 -28.40 17.27
C PHE A 200 -5.24 -29.06 16.03
N ILE A 201 -4.84 -28.30 15.01
CA ILE A 201 -4.15 -28.82 13.81
C ILE A 201 -2.71 -29.21 14.15
N ALA A 202 -2.03 -28.42 14.99
CA ALA A 202 -0.69 -28.75 15.48
C ALA A 202 -0.72 -29.99 16.40
N LEU A 203 -1.73 -30.11 17.27
CA LEU A 203 -1.95 -31.29 18.11
C LEU A 203 -2.34 -32.53 17.29
N SER A 204 -3.16 -32.39 16.23
CA SER A 204 -3.51 -33.53 15.38
C SER A 204 -2.32 -34.05 14.58
N GLY A 205 -1.43 -33.17 14.12
CA GLY A 205 -0.20 -33.56 13.43
C GLY A 205 0.77 -34.33 14.33
N ALA A 206 0.96 -33.85 15.57
CA ALA A 206 1.81 -34.53 16.56
C ALA A 206 1.23 -35.89 16.97
N PHE A 207 -0.09 -36.02 17.14
CA PHE A 207 -0.72 -37.29 17.49
C PHE A 207 -0.59 -38.33 16.37
N LEU A 208 -0.67 -37.91 15.10
CA LEU A 208 -0.49 -38.78 13.94
C LEU A 208 0.96 -39.29 13.83
N LEU A 209 1.96 -38.45 14.11
CA LEU A 209 3.37 -38.86 14.18
C LEU A 209 3.65 -39.82 15.34
N ILE A 210 3.03 -39.63 16.50
CA ILE A 210 3.16 -40.56 17.64
C ILE A 210 2.53 -41.92 17.31
N ILE A 211 1.37 -41.96 16.65
CA ILE A 211 0.75 -43.22 16.20
C ILE A 211 1.65 -43.92 15.17
N ILE A 212 2.18 -43.19 14.18
CA ILE A 212 3.10 -43.76 13.19
C ILE A 212 4.36 -44.32 13.87
N ALA A 213 4.97 -43.58 14.79
CA ALA A 213 6.13 -44.03 15.55
C ALA A 213 5.83 -45.27 16.42
N PHE A 214 4.64 -45.32 17.04
CA PHE A 214 4.22 -46.46 17.84
C PHE A 214 3.95 -47.71 16.98
N VAL A 215 3.34 -47.55 15.80
CA VAL A 215 3.10 -48.65 14.85
C VAL A 215 4.41 -49.17 14.25
N LEU A 216 5.36 -48.29 13.92
CA LEU A 216 6.70 -48.67 13.44
C LEU A 216 7.49 -49.42 14.52
N ASN A 217 7.51 -48.91 15.77
CA ASN A 217 8.23 -49.54 16.88
C ASN A 217 7.62 -50.91 17.26
N ARG A 218 6.30 -51.10 17.08
CA ARG A 218 5.66 -52.42 17.31
C ARG A 218 6.02 -53.45 16.25
N LYS A 219 6.24 -53.03 14.99
CA LYS A 219 6.66 -53.93 13.91
C LYS A 219 8.08 -54.44 14.09
N GLU A 220 9.00 -53.61 14.60
CA GLU A 220 10.37 -54.06 14.88
C GLU A 220 10.41 -55.16 15.96
N LYS A 221 9.62 -55.00 17.04
CA LYS A 221 9.59 -55.99 18.12
C LYS A 221 8.93 -57.32 17.75
N SER A 222 8.00 -57.33 16.79
CA SER A 222 7.36 -58.57 16.30
C SER A 222 8.26 -59.37 15.35
N THR A 223 9.32 -58.76 14.79
CA THR A 223 10.21 -59.42 13.83
C THR A 223 11.46 -60.00 14.52
N GLN A 224 11.71 -59.65 15.78
CA GLN A 224 12.79 -60.23 16.60
C GLN A 224 12.35 -61.40 17.49
N THR A 225 11.09 -61.83 17.41
CA THR A 225 10.62 -63.07 18.05
C THR A 225 10.07 -64.03 17.01
N LYS A 226 10.98 -64.64 16.24
CA LYS A 226 10.76 -65.95 15.65
C LYS A 226 12.09 -66.65 15.40
#